data_AF-A0A8C7T9S0-F1
#
_entry.id   AF-A0A8C7T9S0-F1
#
_cell.length_a   1.000
_cell.length_b   1.000
_cell.length_c   1.000
_cell.angle_alpha   90.00
_cell.angle_beta   90.00
_cell.angle_gamma   90.00
#
_symmetry.space_group_name_H-M   'P 1'
#
loop_
_entity.id
_entity.type
_entity.pdbx_description
1 polymer ?
#
loop_
_entity_poly.entity_id
_entity_poly.type
_entity_poly.pdbx_seq_one_letter_code
_entity_poly.pdbx_strand_id
1 'polypeptide(L)'
;MELRAELLKSIWYAFTSLDVEKSGKVSKSQLKVLSHNLYTALNIPHDPVALEDHFSDDDDGPVSNQGYMPYLNKFILDKVVEGTFAKENVDEFCWTLCAKKNYRPKNGVDVLPDKDAFHLWCLFNFLSEDNYPLVLVPEEVEYLLKKICIAMSVELSCVDMEDFISQEAVQQSGITVWAFLDFVNTGRLTRGMVKDSVTMAIDEVYQEIVGNIIKQGYLWKKGHLRRNWNERWFSLQPSTLHYYVSEDRKECKGCIELSHNCCVEVLPEKEGKRCMFCVKTLTKTYEMSAPDTKQRQEWTTAIQTAIRLCVEGKKSLHKDLKLRRREQREERERRHTAKEEELQSLRLLQWERESKLAELELLQVCVEQKRIQHVELQRTLQEQLQQAEEARASIQAEMALKDVETERQRRRIRELEVMQLHLEEALHQEMRARQDEEVYFLAQARLLVEEEEKMKALLALQEEQEQYILKTQREKQELRQEMVTKSQALEEAQHQLEKVRASRHRMDQDIAAAQRKLRHASTSVKHWNIQRRPSLGSSGIPVVSVPSLRDPEKEK
;
A
#
# COMPACT_ATOMS: atom_id res chain seq x y z
N MET A 1 27.10 21.31 -61.16
CA MET A 1 25.98 21.59 -60.22
C MET A 1 26.17 22.92 -59.51
N GLU A 2 27.34 23.19 -58.91
CA GLU A 2 27.65 24.45 -58.20
C GLU A 2 27.44 25.72 -59.05
N LEU A 3 27.95 25.76 -60.29
CA LEU A 3 27.76 26.90 -61.20
C LEU A 3 26.28 27.21 -61.47
N ARG A 4 25.44 26.18 -61.56
CA ARG A 4 23.99 26.35 -61.81
C ARG A 4 23.31 26.99 -60.61
N ALA A 5 23.61 26.51 -59.41
CA ALA A 5 23.07 27.07 -58.18
C ALA A 5 23.44 28.54 -58.04
N GLU A 6 24.67 28.93 -58.37
CA GLU A 6 25.10 30.33 -58.33
C GLU A 6 24.37 31.23 -59.31
N LEU A 7 24.23 30.81 -60.57
CA LEU A 7 23.50 31.58 -61.57
C LEU A 7 22.01 31.70 -61.20
N LEU A 8 21.46 30.64 -60.62
CA LEU A 8 20.06 30.61 -60.21
C LEU A 8 19.75 31.68 -59.16
N LYS A 9 20.69 32.01 -58.27
CA LYS A 9 20.51 33.06 -57.26
C LYS A 9 20.21 34.42 -57.88
N SER A 10 21.04 34.83 -58.84
CA SER A 10 20.87 36.10 -59.56
C SER A 10 19.59 36.08 -60.42
N ILE A 11 19.31 34.96 -61.08
CA ILE A 11 18.13 34.79 -61.93
C ILE A 11 16.83 34.82 -61.11
N TRP A 12 16.82 34.31 -59.88
CA TRP A 12 15.65 34.39 -59.00
C TRP A 12 15.24 35.84 -58.72
N TYR A 13 16.19 36.75 -58.51
CA TYR A 13 15.88 38.17 -58.35
C TYR A 13 15.32 38.79 -59.64
N ALA A 14 15.85 38.39 -60.80
CA ALA A 14 15.32 38.84 -62.08
C ALA A 14 13.87 38.35 -62.28
N PHE A 15 13.59 37.07 -62.04
CA PHE A 15 12.25 36.49 -62.17
C PHE A 15 11.25 37.11 -61.20
N THR A 16 11.61 37.23 -59.92
CA THR A 16 10.73 37.77 -58.88
C THR A 16 10.44 39.26 -59.06
N SER A 17 11.35 40.00 -59.70
CA SER A 17 11.06 41.37 -60.11
C SER A 17 10.08 41.47 -61.27
N LEU A 18 9.94 40.43 -62.10
CA LEU A 18 8.94 40.36 -63.17
C LEU A 18 7.56 39.92 -62.66
N ASP A 19 7.50 39.15 -61.57
CA ASP A 19 6.27 38.74 -60.88
C ASP A 19 5.70 39.89 -60.02
N VAL A 20 5.10 40.89 -60.70
CA VAL A 20 4.60 42.11 -60.07
C VAL A 20 3.47 41.85 -59.06
N GLU A 21 2.67 40.80 -59.28
CA GLU A 21 1.54 40.45 -58.43
C GLU A 21 1.91 39.53 -57.25
N LYS A 22 3.17 39.07 -57.17
CA LYS A 22 3.62 38.01 -56.25
C LYS A 22 2.73 36.76 -56.32
N SER A 23 2.15 36.52 -57.50
CA SER A 23 1.20 35.44 -57.74
C SER A 23 1.90 34.16 -58.19
N GLY A 24 3.23 34.21 -58.37
CA GLY A 24 4.04 33.15 -58.95
C GLY A 24 3.95 33.08 -60.47
N LYS A 25 3.30 34.04 -61.13
CA LYS A 25 3.03 34.04 -62.57
C LYS A 25 3.59 35.29 -63.24
N VAL A 26 4.35 35.07 -64.31
CA VAL A 26 4.95 36.12 -65.15
C VAL A 26 4.45 35.93 -66.57
N SER A 27 4.25 37.02 -67.34
CA SER A 27 3.77 36.90 -68.72
C SER A 27 4.78 36.15 -69.61
N LYS A 28 4.29 35.32 -70.53
CA LYS A 28 5.12 34.56 -71.49
C LYS A 28 6.07 35.49 -72.27
N SER A 29 5.60 36.69 -72.65
CA SER A 29 6.42 37.69 -73.35
C SER A 29 7.61 38.19 -72.54
N GLN A 30 7.42 38.47 -71.24
CA GLN A 30 8.51 38.88 -70.35
C GLN A 30 9.53 37.74 -70.13
N LEU A 31 9.04 36.51 -69.98
CA LEU A 31 9.89 35.32 -69.83
C LEU A 31 10.67 34.97 -71.10
N LYS A 32 10.09 35.21 -72.28
CA LYS A 32 10.79 35.08 -73.58
C LYS A 32 11.96 36.07 -73.67
N VAL A 33 11.73 37.34 -73.33
CA VAL A 33 12.79 38.37 -73.32
C VAL A 33 13.86 38.04 -72.29
N LEU A 34 13.49 37.62 -71.08
CA LEU A 34 14.43 37.17 -70.05
C LEU A 34 15.29 36.01 -70.58
N SER A 35 14.67 35.00 -71.19
CA SER A 35 15.38 33.84 -71.75
C SER A 35 16.35 34.22 -72.86
N HIS A 36 15.94 35.05 -73.81
CA HIS A 36 16.79 35.53 -74.91
C HIS A 36 18.03 36.27 -74.38
N ASN A 37 17.83 37.15 -73.39
CA ASN A 37 18.93 37.90 -72.78
C ASN A 37 19.85 36.99 -71.97
N LEU A 38 19.33 35.96 -71.29
CA LEU A 38 20.14 34.95 -70.62
C LEU A 38 20.97 34.13 -71.62
N TYR A 39 20.40 33.71 -72.76
CA TYR A 39 21.17 33.05 -73.82
C TYR A 39 22.32 33.92 -74.32
N THR A 40 22.05 35.22 -74.50
CA THR A 40 23.06 36.20 -74.93
C THR A 40 24.15 36.39 -73.87
N ALA A 41 23.76 36.61 -72.60
CA ALA A 41 24.71 36.84 -71.50
C ALA A 41 25.57 35.60 -71.18
N LEU A 42 25.02 34.40 -71.38
CA LEU A 42 25.71 33.12 -71.18
C LEU A 42 26.49 32.66 -72.43
N ASN A 43 26.51 33.44 -73.52
CA ASN A 43 27.12 33.09 -74.81
C ASN A 43 26.68 31.71 -75.34
N ILE A 44 25.42 31.36 -75.12
CA ILE A 44 24.86 30.09 -75.59
C ILE A 44 24.29 30.31 -77.00
N PRO A 45 24.74 29.53 -78.01
CA PRO A 45 24.14 29.59 -79.33
C PRO A 45 22.70 29.11 -79.24
N HIS A 46 21.76 29.96 -79.62
CA HIS A 46 20.32 29.66 -79.61
C HIS A 46 19.70 30.02 -80.96
N ASP A 47 18.77 29.18 -81.39
CA ASP A 47 17.96 29.42 -82.58
C ASP A 47 16.73 30.26 -82.19
N PRO A 48 16.54 31.45 -82.77
CA PRO A 48 15.37 32.30 -82.50
C PRO A 48 14.04 31.59 -82.77
N VAL A 49 13.99 30.68 -83.74
CA VAL A 49 12.76 29.94 -84.12
C VAL A 49 12.39 28.93 -83.03
N ALA A 50 13.38 28.16 -82.55
CA ALA A 50 13.15 27.22 -81.44
C ALA A 50 12.76 27.93 -80.13
N LEU A 51 13.27 29.15 -79.90
CA LEU A 51 12.85 29.96 -78.76
C LEU A 51 11.41 30.46 -78.92
N GLU A 52 10.96 30.73 -80.14
CA GLU A 52 9.57 31.08 -80.44
C GLU A 52 8.61 29.93 -80.19
N ASP A 53 8.95 28.73 -80.68
CA ASP A 53 8.15 27.53 -80.48
C ASP A 53 8.03 27.16 -78.99
N HIS A 54 9.06 27.40 -78.19
CA HIS A 54 9.02 27.11 -76.75
C HIS A 54 8.07 28.02 -75.95
N PHE A 55 7.78 29.21 -76.47
CA PHE A 55 6.93 30.23 -75.86
C PHE A 55 5.66 30.49 -76.68
N SER A 56 5.28 29.55 -77.56
CA SER A 56 4.07 29.66 -78.36
C SER A 56 2.81 29.83 -77.49
N ASP A 57 1.82 30.51 -78.07
CA ASP A 57 0.51 30.68 -77.42
C ASP A 57 -0.28 29.36 -77.39
N ASP A 58 0.04 28.43 -78.28
CA ASP A 58 -0.41 27.04 -78.22
C ASP A 58 0.12 26.42 -76.91
N ASP A 59 -0.78 25.95 -76.04
CA ASP A 59 -0.46 25.41 -74.71
C ASP A 59 0.46 24.16 -74.72
N ASP A 60 0.94 23.75 -75.89
CA ASP A 60 1.88 22.65 -76.10
C ASP A 60 3.35 23.00 -75.73
N GLY A 61 3.67 24.28 -75.51
CA GLY A 61 5.03 24.71 -75.17
C GLY A 61 5.55 24.21 -73.80
N PRO A 62 6.86 23.92 -73.66
CA PRO A 62 7.46 23.42 -72.41
C PRO A 62 7.32 24.39 -71.23
N VAL A 63 7.27 25.70 -71.49
CA VAL A 63 7.07 26.73 -70.46
C VAL A 63 5.62 26.74 -69.96
N SER A 64 4.64 26.47 -70.83
CA SER A 64 3.21 26.38 -70.49
C SER A 64 2.89 25.12 -69.69
N ASN A 65 3.50 23.99 -70.06
CA ASN A 65 3.21 22.68 -69.46
C ASN A 65 3.98 22.39 -68.16
N GLN A 66 5.22 22.85 -68.05
CA GLN A 66 6.11 22.51 -66.92
C GLN A 66 6.49 23.73 -66.06
N GLY A 67 6.14 24.94 -66.50
CA GLY A 67 6.56 26.18 -65.87
C GLY A 67 7.98 26.60 -66.26
N TYR A 68 8.31 27.85 -65.92
CA TYR A 68 9.56 28.48 -66.37
C TYR A 68 10.82 27.91 -65.68
N MET A 69 10.74 27.49 -64.43
CA MET A 69 11.91 27.00 -63.69
C MET A 69 12.46 25.66 -64.23
N PRO A 70 11.62 24.65 -64.55
CA PRO A 70 12.09 23.45 -65.24
C PRO A 70 12.65 23.75 -66.64
N TYR A 71 12.03 24.68 -67.37
CA TYR A 71 12.53 25.15 -68.66
C TYR A 71 13.93 25.76 -68.53
N LEU A 72 14.12 26.71 -67.61
CA LEU A 72 15.39 27.37 -67.34
C LEU A 72 16.50 26.36 -67.03
N ASN A 73 16.19 25.38 -66.17
CA ASN A 73 17.15 24.33 -65.81
C ASN A 73 17.56 23.48 -67.02
N LYS A 74 16.58 23.00 -67.78
CA LYS A 74 16.80 22.03 -68.88
C LYS A 74 17.35 22.65 -70.17
N PHE A 75 16.94 23.86 -70.51
CA PHE A 75 17.24 24.44 -71.82
C PHE A 75 18.33 25.51 -71.78
N ILE A 76 18.51 26.19 -70.64
CA ILE A 76 19.52 27.23 -70.47
C ILE A 76 20.65 26.69 -69.58
N LEU A 77 20.39 26.42 -68.30
CA LEU A 77 21.43 26.07 -67.32
C LEU A 77 22.13 24.74 -67.59
N ASP A 78 21.46 23.78 -68.24
CA ASP A 78 22.08 22.53 -68.68
C ASP A 78 23.11 22.71 -69.81
N LYS A 79 22.95 23.76 -70.63
CA LYS A 79 23.83 24.07 -71.76
C LYS A 79 24.98 25.01 -71.41
N VAL A 80 25.02 25.52 -70.18
CA VAL A 80 26.07 26.44 -69.70
C VAL A 80 27.39 25.68 -69.54
N VAL A 81 28.45 26.18 -70.17
CA VAL A 81 29.82 25.67 -70.04
C VAL A 81 30.68 26.68 -69.27
N GLU A 82 31.41 26.22 -68.26
CA GLU A 82 32.28 27.09 -67.46
C GLU A 82 33.43 27.64 -68.33
N GLY A 83 33.63 28.96 -68.30
CA GLY A 83 34.68 29.65 -69.06
C GLY A 83 34.26 30.22 -70.43
N THR A 84 33.04 29.96 -70.91
CA THR A 84 32.54 30.56 -72.16
C THR A 84 31.86 31.91 -71.98
N PHE A 85 31.56 32.28 -70.72
CA PHE A 85 30.84 33.50 -70.38
C PHE A 85 31.45 34.14 -69.13
N ALA A 86 31.23 35.45 -68.97
CA ALA A 86 31.56 36.19 -67.77
C ALA A 86 30.34 36.24 -66.86
N LYS A 87 30.45 35.69 -65.64
CA LYS A 87 29.36 35.69 -64.65
C LYS A 87 28.86 37.11 -64.33
N GLU A 88 29.79 38.07 -64.27
CA GLU A 88 29.50 39.48 -64.03
C GLU A 88 28.47 40.06 -65.00
N ASN A 89 28.49 39.66 -66.29
CA ASN A 89 27.50 40.12 -67.27
C ASN A 89 26.08 39.61 -66.95
N VAL A 90 25.97 38.39 -66.44
CA VAL A 90 24.68 37.80 -66.03
C VAL A 90 24.17 38.50 -64.78
N ASP A 91 25.07 38.73 -63.82
CA ASP A 91 24.77 39.44 -62.57
C ASP A 91 24.34 40.88 -62.85
N GLU A 92 25.04 41.61 -63.72
CA GLU A 92 24.70 42.97 -64.16
C GLU A 92 23.34 43.02 -64.84
N PHE A 93 23.07 42.09 -65.77
CA PHE A 93 21.75 41.96 -66.39
C PHE A 93 20.65 41.72 -65.34
N CYS A 94 20.85 40.79 -64.41
CA CYS A 94 19.87 40.50 -63.36
C CYS A 94 19.66 41.71 -62.43
N TRP A 95 20.74 42.43 -62.10
CA TRP A 95 20.71 43.65 -61.30
C TRP A 95 19.88 44.75 -61.98
N THR A 96 20.11 45.02 -63.28
CA THR A 96 19.37 46.07 -64.00
C THR A 96 17.87 45.83 -64.04
N LEU A 97 17.42 44.57 -63.99
CA LEU A 97 16.01 44.21 -63.90
C LEU A 97 15.45 44.39 -62.49
N CYS A 98 16.17 43.91 -61.46
CA CYS A 98 15.65 43.88 -60.09
C CYS A 98 15.82 45.22 -59.35
N ALA A 99 16.92 45.93 -59.56
CA ALA A 99 17.25 47.19 -58.88
C ALA A 99 16.23 48.28 -59.19
N LYS A 100 15.82 48.44 -60.47
CA LYS A 100 14.84 49.46 -60.88
C LYS A 100 13.51 49.40 -60.11
N LYS A 101 13.11 48.20 -59.68
CA LYS A 101 11.84 47.98 -58.99
C LYS A 101 11.98 48.01 -57.47
N ASN A 102 13.06 47.43 -56.94
CA ASN A 102 13.19 47.13 -55.52
C ASN A 102 14.21 48.01 -54.78
N TYR A 103 15.20 48.58 -55.48
CA TYR A 103 16.20 49.45 -54.87
C TYR A 103 15.72 50.91 -54.98
N ARG A 104 15.02 51.38 -53.94
CA ARG A 104 14.59 52.78 -53.79
C ARG A 104 15.12 53.32 -52.47
N PRO A 105 16.32 53.91 -52.44
CA PRO A 105 16.89 54.45 -51.23
C PRO A 105 15.95 55.55 -50.67
N LYS A 106 15.44 55.32 -49.45
CA LYS A 106 14.39 56.17 -48.84
C LYS A 106 14.91 57.55 -48.39
N ASN A 107 16.22 57.68 -48.18
CA ASN A 107 16.86 58.88 -47.65
C ASN A 107 17.97 59.36 -48.59
N GLY A 108 17.77 60.49 -49.26
CA GLY A 108 18.66 61.01 -50.31
C GLY A 108 20.02 61.58 -49.87
N VAL A 109 20.42 61.43 -48.60
CA VAL A 109 21.60 62.12 -48.04
C VAL A 109 22.88 61.26 -48.12
N ASP A 110 22.78 59.94 -47.95
CA ASP A 110 23.91 59.00 -47.98
C ASP A 110 23.62 57.76 -48.85
N VAL A 111 23.15 57.99 -50.07
CA VAL A 111 22.87 56.90 -51.02
C VAL A 111 24.17 56.37 -51.62
N LEU A 112 24.38 55.06 -51.55
CA LEU A 112 25.47 54.37 -52.23
C LEU A 112 25.38 54.56 -53.76
N PRO A 113 26.51 54.76 -54.44
CA PRO A 113 26.58 54.68 -55.90
C PRO A 113 25.97 53.37 -56.42
N ASP A 114 25.34 53.40 -57.60
CA ASP A 114 24.69 52.22 -58.19
C ASP A 114 25.68 51.05 -58.36
N LYS A 115 26.94 51.36 -58.72
CA LYS A 115 28.03 50.37 -58.80
C LYS A 115 28.31 49.69 -57.45
N ASP A 116 28.30 50.44 -56.36
CA ASP A 116 28.58 49.92 -55.03
C ASP A 116 27.41 49.07 -54.51
N ALA A 117 26.17 49.51 -54.79
CA ALA A 117 24.98 48.73 -54.51
C ALA A 117 24.97 47.40 -55.29
N PHE A 118 25.39 47.42 -56.56
CA PHE A 118 25.58 46.21 -57.37
C PHE A 118 26.64 45.27 -56.78
N HIS A 119 27.81 45.79 -56.41
CA HIS A 119 28.86 44.98 -55.77
C HIS A 119 28.41 44.35 -54.46
N LEU A 120 27.72 45.12 -53.61
CA LEU A 120 27.13 44.63 -52.36
C LEU A 120 26.04 43.58 -52.60
N TRP A 121 25.24 43.74 -53.67
CA TRP A 121 24.25 42.73 -54.07
C TRP A 121 24.92 41.43 -54.54
N CYS A 122 26.00 41.50 -55.31
CA CYS A 122 26.77 40.33 -55.69
C CYS A 122 27.42 39.64 -54.49
N LEU A 123 27.98 40.42 -53.55
CA LEU A 123 28.53 39.93 -52.28
C LEU A 123 27.46 39.24 -51.43
N PHE A 124 26.27 39.83 -51.36
CA PHE A 124 25.12 39.24 -50.69
C PHE A 124 24.75 37.90 -51.34
N ASN A 125 24.63 37.83 -52.66
CA ASN A 125 24.28 36.60 -53.38
C ASN A 125 25.33 35.50 -53.18
N PHE A 126 26.61 35.89 -53.09
CA PHE A 126 27.68 34.96 -52.81
C PHE A 126 27.55 34.35 -51.40
N LEU A 127 27.25 35.17 -50.39
CA LEU A 127 27.19 34.74 -48.99
C LEU A 127 25.83 34.17 -48.57
N SER A 128 24.75 34.45 -49.30
CA SER A 128 23.40 33.98 -48.99
C SER A 128 23.27 32.47 -49.05
N GLU A 129 22.26 31.95 -48.36
CA GLU A 129 21.89 30.53 -48.41
C GLU A 129 21.41 30.12 -49.81
N ASP A 130 21.29 28.82 -50.07
CA ASP A 130 21.00 28.30 -51.43
C ASP A 130 19.50 28.20 -51.74
N ASN A 131 18.64 28.51 -50.77
CA ASN A 131 17.19 28.43 -50.90
C ASN A 131 16.58 29.81 -51.15
N TYR A 132 15.57 29.88 -52.02
CA TYR A 132 14.76 31.08 -52.21
C TYR A 132 13.63 31.15 -51.18
N PRO A 133 13.30 32.32 -50.59
CA PRO A 133 13.95 33.62 -50.76
C PRO A 133 15.37 33.65 -50.21
N LEU A 134 16.28 34.30 -50.94
CA LEU A 134 17.68 34.40 -50.55
C LEU A 134 17.83 35.30 -49.32
N VAL A 135 18.35 34.70 -48.26
CA VAL A 135 18.54 35.32 -46.96
C VAL A 135 20.00 35.21 -46.54
N LEU A 136 20.47 36.24 -45.86
CA LEU A 136 21.79 36.26 -45.25
C LEU A 136 21.64 36.07 -43.75
N VAL A 137 22.38 35.10 -43.23
CA VAL A 137 22.39 34.76 -41.81
C VAL A 137 23.18 35.84 -41.06
N PRO A 138 22.81 36.21 -39.81
CA PRO A 138 23.47 37.27 -39.06
C PRO A 138 25.01 37.16 -39.01
N GLU A 139 25.57 35.96 -38.83
CA GLU A 139 27.02 35.80 -38.81
C GLU A 139 27.69 36.07 -40.16
N GLU A 140 27.01 35.82 -41.28
CA GLU A 140 27.54 36.14 -42.61
C GLU A 140 27.43 37.66 -42.92
N VAL A 141 26.40 38.32 -42.39
CA VAL A 141 26.32 39.79 -42.39
C VAL A 141 27.47 40.38 -41.61
N GLU A 142 27.69 39.92 -40.37
CA GLU A 142 28.79 40.36 -39.53
C GLU A 142 30.14 40.13 -40.22
N TYR A 143 30.34 38.96 -40.84
CA TYR A 143 31.55 38.67 -41.62
C TYR A 143 31.77 39.69 -42.75
N LEU A 144 30.74 39.95 -43.56
CA LEU A 144 30.83 40.89 -44.68
C LEU A 144 31.12 42.31 -44.20
N LEU A 145 30.41 42.77 -43.16
CA LEU A 145 30.60 44.10 -42.59
C LEU A 145 32.00 44.25 -41.97
N LYS A 146 32.47 43.25 -41.22
CA LYS A 146 33.85 43.25 -40.68
C LYS A 146 34.88 43.35 -41.80
N LYS A 147 34.67 42.61 -42.90
CA LYS A 147 35.55 42.67 -44.07
C LYS A 147 35.61 44.07 -44.69
N ILE A 148 34.46 44.71 -44.89
CA ILE A 148 34.38 46.08 -45.43
C ILE A 148 35.04 47.08 -44.46
N CYS A 149 34.78 46.96 -43.14
CA CYS A 149 35.41 47.81 -42.13
C CYS A 149 36.94 47.65 -42.08
N ILE A 150 37.45 46.41 -42.14
CA ILE A 150 38.89 46.14 -42.19
C ILE A 150 39.53 46.77 -43.43
N ALA A 151 38.88 46.69 -44.59
CA ALA A 151 39.36 47.35 -45.82
C ALA A 151 39.38 48.88 -45.67
N MET A 152 38.44 49.47 -44.92
CA MET A 152 38.47 50.89 -44.54
C MET A 152 39.44 51.23 -43.40
N SER A 153 40.10 50.24 -42.79
CA SER A 153 40.91 50.40 -41.57
C SER A 153 40.11 50.94 -40.36
N VAL A 154 38.85 50.54 -40.24
CA VAL A 154 37.92 50.92 -39.17
C VAL A 154 37.49 49.69 -38.38
N GLU A 155 37.24 49.86 -37.08
CA GLU A 155 36.66 48.81 -36.24
C GLU A 155 35.13 48.81 -36.35
N LEU A 156 34.54 47.63 -36.50
CA LEU A 156 33.09 47.48 -36.57
C LEU A 156 32.47 47.62 -35.17
N SER A 157 31.61 48.63 -35.00
CA SER A 157 30.79 48.80 -33.79
C SER A 157 29.81 47.62 -33.66
N CYS A 158 29.95 46.80 -32.62
CA CYS A 158 29.05 45.67 -32.35
C CYS A 158 27.64 46.12 -31.97
N VAL A 159 27.52 47.30 -31.34
CA VAL A 159 26.23 47.84 -30.86
C VAL A 159 25.29 48.16 -32.02
N ASP A 160 25.80 48.79 -33.08
CA ASP A 160 25.00 49.12 -34.26
C ASP A 160 24.51 47.88 -35.04
N MET A 161 25.25 46.77 -34.93
CA MET A 161 24.86 45.49 -35.52
C MET A 161 23.81 44.77 -34.68
N GLU A 162 23.97 44.74 -33.35
CA GLU A 162 22.99 44.11 -32.45
C GLU A 162 21.63 44.81 -32.56
N ASP A 163 21.61 46.14 -32.66
CA ASP A 163 20.39 46.91 -32.90
C ASP A 163 19.73 46.60 -34.25
N PHE A 164 20.51 46.27 -35.28
CA PHE A 164 19.99 45.89 -36.60
C PHE A 164 19.45 44.45 -36.61
N ILE A 165 20.18 43.51 -36.00
CA ILE A 165 19.81 42.10 -35.93
C ILE A 165 18.61 41.89 -34.99
N SER A 166 18.46 42.72 -33.95
CA SER A 166 17.37 42.61 -32.97
C SER A 166 16.02 43.14 -33.45
N GLN A 167 15.94 43.71 -34.67
CA GLN A 167 14.66 44.12 -35.24
C GLN A 167 13.80 42.88 -35.57
N GLU A 168 12.55 42.85 -35.12
CA GLU A 168 11.63 41.69 -35.24
C GLU A 168 11.54 41.09 -36.66
N ALA A 169 11.68 41.92 -37.70
CA ALA A 169 11.68 41.49 -39.10
C ALA A 169 12.86 40.56 -39.45
N VAL A 170 14.01 40.73 -38.79
CA VAL A 170 15.24 39.97 -39.00
C VAL A 170 15.20 38.61 -38.29
N GLN A 171 14.59 38.55 -37.10
CA GLN A 171 14.48 37.32 -36.30
C GLN A 171 13.57 36.25 -36.93
N GLN A 172 12.53 36.65 -37.68
CA GLN A 172 11.53 35.69 -38.20
C GLN A 172 11.88 35.10 -39.57
N SER A 173 12.73 35.76 -40.38
CA SER A 173 12.92 35.37 -41.79
C SER A 173 14.33 35.57 -42.37
N GLY A 174 15.32 35.97 -41.56
CA GLY A 174 16.67 36.27 -42.04
C GLY A 174 16.77 37.61 -42.77
N ILE A 175 17.99 38.06 -43.07
CA ILE A 175 18.24 39.40 -43.62
C ILE A 175 18.14 39.33 -45.14
N THR A 176 17.13 40.00 -45.73
CA THR A 176 16.99 40.11 -47.19
C THR A 176 17.99 41.11 -47.76
N VAL A 177 18.30 40.98 -49.06
CA VAL A 177 19.24 41.89 -49.73
C VAL A 177 18.81 43.35 -49.67
N TRP A 178 17.50 43.60 -49.74
CA TRP A 178 16.96 44.97 -49.69
C TRP A 178 17.09 45.57 -48.30
N ALA A 179 16.83 44.78 -47.24
CA ALA A 179 17.05 45.21 -45.87
C ALA A 179 18.54 45.47 -45.58
N PHE A 180 19.43 44.64 -46.13
CA PHE A 180 20.87 44.83 -46.04
C PHE A 180 21.33 46.11 -46.74
N LEU A 181 20.90 46.34 -47.98
CA LEU A 181 21.26 47.57 -48.72
C LEU A 181 20.66 48.82 -48.06
N ASP A 182 19.42 48.77 -47.57
CA ASP A 182 18.82 49.85 -46.79
C ASP A 182 19.64 50.15 -45.53
N PHE A 183 20.11 49.10 -44.83
CA PHE A 183 20.99 49.25 -43.66
C PHE A 183 22.31 49.95 -44.00
N VAL A 184 23.00 49.54 -45.06
CA VAL A 184 24.24 50.21 -45.47
C VAL A 184 23.98 51.66 -45.90
N ASN A 185 22.87 51.93 -46.59
CA ASN A 185 22.43 53.28 -46.96
C ASN A 185 22.02 54.16 -45.77
N THR A 186 21.84 53.62 -44.55
CA THR A 186 21.64 54.46 -43.36
C THR A 186 22.89 55.26 -43.00
N GLY A 187 24.04 54.92 -43.60
CA GLY A 187 25.31 55.60 -43.35
C GLY A 187 25.89 55.34 -41.96
N ARG A 188 25.28 54.46 -41.14
CA ARG A 188 25.79 54.13 -39.80
C ARG A 188 27.21 53.55 -39.85
N LEU A 189 27.46 52.68 -40.83
CA LEU A 189 28.76 52.03 -41.04
C LEU A 189 29.83 52.97 -41.64
N THR A 190 29.39 53.96 -42.40
CA THR A 190 30.26 54.85 -43.18
C THR A 190 30.32 56.25 -42.57
N ARG A 191 29.80 56.41 -41.34
CA ARG A 191 29.66 57.71 -40.69
C ARG A 191 31.04 58.36 -40.51
N GLY A 192 31.23 59.52 -41.14
CA GLY A 192 32.50 60.26 -41.08
C GLY A 192 33.58 59.77 -42.05
N MET A 193 33.27 58.79 -42.92
CA MET A 193 34.18 58.34 -43.99
C MET A 193 33.96 59.13 -45.27
N VAL A 194 35.03 59.29 -46.06
CA VAL A 194 34.94 59.83 -47.41
C VAL A 194 34.31 58.78 -48.33
N LYS A 195 33.39 59.19 -49.21
CA LYS A 195 32.67 58.27 -50.12
C LYS A 195 33.63 57.41 -50.94
N ASP A 196 34.72 57.99 -51.44
CA ASP A 196 35.73 57.27 -52.22
C ASP A 196 36.39 56.12 -51.43
N SER A 197 36.63 56.31 -50.13
CA SER A 197 37.21 55.25 -49.27
C SER A 197 36.25 54.07 -49.10
N VAL A 198 34.95 54.35 -49.00
CA VAL A 198 33.90 53.32 -48.92
C VAL A 198 33.81 52.56 -50.24
N THR A 199 33.77 53.27 -51.37
CA THR A 199 33.75 52.68 -52.71
C THR A 199 34.97 51.78 -52.95
N MET A 200 36.18 52.23 -52.57
CA MET A 200 37.40 51.43 -52.68
C MET A 200 37.34 50.16 -51.83
N ALA A 201 36.85 50.26 -50.59
CA ALA A 201 36.71 49.10 -49.71
C ALA A 201 35.68 48.08 -50.23
N ILE A 202 34.54 48.54 -50.75
CA ILE A 202 33.53 47.65 -51.36
C ILE A 202 34.11 46.97 -52.60
N ASP A 203 34.80 47.70 -53.48
CA ASP A 203 35.46 47.14 -54.67
C ASP A 203 36.53 46.11 -54.28
N GLU A 204 37.36 46.40 -53.27
CA GLU A 204 38.37 45.46 -52.77
C GLU A 204 37.74 44.16 -52.26
N VAL A 205 36.71 44.25 -51.41
CA VAL A 205 36.01 43.06 -50.88
C VAL A 205 35.27 42.30 -51.98
N TYR A 206 34.68 42.99 -52.95
CA TYR A 206 34.05 42.37 -54.12
C TYR A 206 35.06 41.60 -54.98
N GLN A 207 36.22 42.19 -55.27
CA GLN A 207 37.29 41.52 -56.00
C GLN A 207 37.87 40.34 -55.21
N GLU A 208 37.98 40.46 -53.88
CA GLU A 208 38.46 39.37 -53.00
C GLU A 208 37.51 38.16 -53.01
N ILE A 209 36.22 38.40 -52.76
CA ILE A 209 35.23 37.36 -52.53
C ILE A 209 34.62 36.84 -53.84
N VAL A 210 34.10 37.74 -54.69
CA VAL A 210 33.41 37.39 -55.94
C VAL A 210 34.41 37.22 -57.08
N GLY A 211 35.40 38.12 -57.16
CA GLY A 211 36.48 38.07 -58.16
C GLY A 211 37.54 36.98 -57.92
N ASN A 212 37.47 36.29 -56.77
CA ASN A 212 38.43 35.26 -56.34
C ASN A 212 39.89 35.74 -56.29
N ILE A 213 40.13 37.03 -56.06
CA ILE A 213 41.47 37.58 -55.91
C ILE A 213 41.92 37.39 -54.46
N ILE A 214 42.91 36.52 -54.23
CA ILE A 214 43.43 36.23 -52.89
C ILE A 214 44.27 37.41 -52.37
N LYS A 215 45.08 38.01 -53.25
CA LYS A 215 45.89 39.18 -52.93
C LYS A 215 46.27 39.94 -54.20
N GLN A 216 46.35 41.26 -54.10
CA GLN A 216 46.84 42.13 -55.15
C GLN A 216 47.74 43.23 -54.58
N GLY A 217 48.56 43.85 -55.43
CA GLY A 217 49.51 44.87 -55.00
C GLY A 217 50.76 44.98 -55.87
N TYR A 218 51.53 46.04 -55.66
CA TYR A 218 52.81 46.24 -56.34
C TYR A 218 53.92 45.37 -55.73
N LEU A 219 54.69 44.73 -56.60
CA LEU A 219 55.93 44.04 -56.26
C LEU A 219 57.02 44.36 -57.27
N TRP A 220 58.27 44.35 -56.80
CA TRP A 220 59.42 44.42 -57.67
C TRP A 220 59.74 43.02 -58.19
N LYS A 221 59.70 42.83 -59.50
CA LYS A 221 59.96 41.55 -60.15
C LYS A 221 61.29 41.58 -60.89
N LYS A 222 62.11 40.53 -60.70
CA LYS A 222 63.32 40.35 -61.50
C LYS A 222 63.01 39.84 -62.90
N GLY A 223 63.60 40.50 -63.90
CA GLY A 223 63.57 40.09 -65.29
C GLY A 223 64.38 38.81 -65.52
N HIS A 224 63.88 37.89 -66.33
CA HIS A 224 64.54 36.60 -66.52
C HIS A 224 65.80 36.71 -67.42
N LEU A 225 65.68 37.41 -68.56
CA LEU A 225 66.80 37.60 -69.50
C LEU A 225 67.76 38.70 -69.04
N ARG A 226 67.22 39.91 -68.81
CA ARG A 226 68.04 41.11 -68.55
C ARG A 226 68.36 41.34 -67.07
N ARG A 227 67.86 40.49 -66.16
CA ARG A 227 68.02 40.58 -64.69
C ARG A 227 67.65 41.92 -64.02
N ASN A 228 67.06 42.87 -64.77
CA ASN A 228 66.56 44.14 -64.24
C ASN A 228 65.34 43.93 -63.33
N TRP A 229 65.24 44.76 -62.30
CA TRP A 229 64.09 44.83 -61.41
C TRP A 229 63.08 45.84 -61.93
N ASN A 230 61.84 45.42 -62.13
CA ASN A 230 60.75 46.31 -62.51
C ASN A 230 59.60 46.17 -61.54
N GLU A 231 59.02 47.30 -61.14
CA GLU A 231 57.77 47.31 -60.39
C GLU A 231 56.62 46.88 -61.31
N ARG A 232 55.78 45.99 -60.80
CA ARG A 232 54.63 45.42 -61.52
C ARG A 232 53.49 45.25 -60.54
N TRP A 233 52.27 45.43 -61.02
CA TRP A 233 51.08 45.09 -60.27
C TRP A 233 50.83 43.58 -60.37
N PHE A 234 50.70 42.90 -59.24
CA PHE A 234 50.40 41.48 -59.19
C PHE A 234 48.96 41.25 -58.74
N SER A 235 48.33 40.23 -59.31
CA SER A 235 47.01 39.73 -58.90
C SER A 235 47.07 38.21 -58.76
N LEU A 236 46.87 37.74 -57.53
CA LEU A 236 46.89 36.33 -57.17
C LEU A 236 45.48 35.76 -57.17
N GLN A 237 45.27 34.75 -58.00
CA GLN A 237 44.09 33.89 -58.00
C GLN A 237 44.50 32.47 -57.54
N PRO A 238 43.55 31.58 -57.22
CA PRO A 238 43.84 30.26 -56.65
C PRO A 238 44.86 29.44 -57.46
N SER A 239 44.80 29.45 -58.79
CA SER A 239 45.68 28.67 -59.67
C SER A 239 46.68 29.48 -60.47
N THR A 240 46.64 30.81 -60.40
CA THR A 240 47.44 31.67 -61.28
C THR A 240 47.81 32.97 -60.61
N LEU A 241 49.05 33.41 -60.80
CA LEU A 241 49.54 34.71 -60.39
C LEU A 241 49.86 35.54 -61.63
N HIS A 242 49.00 36.52 -61.92
CA HIS A 242 49.16 37.44 -63.05
C HIS A 242 49.96 38.67 -62.64
N TYR A 243 50.71 39.24 -63.58
CA TYR A 243 51.40 40.51 -63.36
C TYR A 243 51.26 41.46 -64.56
N TYR A 244 51.02 42.73 -64.24
CA TYR A 244 50.67 43.80 -65.16
C TYR A 244 51.64 44.98 -65.02
N VAL A 245 51.62 45.90 -65.98
CA VAL A 245 52.40 47.14 -65.88
C VAL A 245 51.92 48.00 -64.72
N SER A 246 50.62 48.10 -64.55
CA SER A 246 49.93 48.97 -63.59
C SER A 246 48.67 48.28 -63.03
N GLU A 247 48.12 48.88 -61.97
CA GLU A 247 46.89 48.44 -61.29
C GLU A 247 45.63 48.45 -62.18
N ASP A 248 45.63 49.19 -63.29
CA ASP A 248 44.52 49.21 -64.26
C ASP A 248 44.34 47.89 -65.03
N ARG A 249 45.26 46.93 -64.88
CA ARG A 249 45.20 45.57 -65.45
C ARG A 249 45.07 45.53 -66.98
N LYS A 250 45.31 46.65 -67.69
CA LYS A 250 45.14 46.74 -69.15
C LYS A 250 46.23 45.99 -69.91
N GLU A 251 47.47 46.05 -69.43
CA GLU A 251 48.62 45.43 -70.08
C GLU A 251 49.20 44.28 -69.25
N CYS A 252 48.73 43.06 -69.53
CA CYS A 252 49.25 41.84 -68.93
C CYS A 252 50.65 41.52 -69.47
N LYS A 253 51.64 41.39 -68.58
CA LYS A 253 53.02 41.06 -68.94
C LYS A 253 53.36 39.58 -68.74
N GLY A 254 52.50 38.83 -68.05
CA GLY A 254 52.60 37.38 -67.96
C GLY A 254 51.82 36.79 -66.79
N CYS A 255 51.80 35.47 -66.76
CA CYS A 255 51.12 34.65 -65.78
C CYS A 255 52.06 33.58 -65.24
N ILE A 256 51.96 33.29 -63.96
CA ILE A 256 52.65 32.19 -63.28
C ILE A 256 51.57 31.20 -62.86
N GLU A 257 51.53 30.05 -63.52
CA GLU A 257 50.63 28.96 -63.16
C GLU A 257 51.11 28.31 -61.86
N LEU A 258 50.23 28.28 -60.87
CA LEU A 258 50.45 27.64 -59.59
C LEU A 258 49.92 26.21 -59.66
N SER A 259 50.74 25.27 -59.22
CA SER A 259 50.42 23.85 -59.18
C SER A 259 50.96 23.23 -57.90
N HIS A 260 50.65 21.95 -57.67
CA HIS A 260 51.16 21.20 -56.51
C HIS A 260 52.69 21.14 -56.43
N ASN A 261 53.38 21.37 -57.54
CA ASN A 261 54.85 21.37 -57.62
C ASN A 261 55.47 22.76 -57.37
N CYS A 262 54.65 23.78 -57.18
CA CYS A 262 55.15 25.12 -56.90
C CYS A 262 55.47 25.26 -55.40
N CYS A 263 56.52 26.01 -55.09
CA CYS A 263 56.80 26.42 -53.72
C CYS A 263 57.19 27.89 -53.68
N VAL A 264 56.96 28.52 -52.52
CA VAL A 264 57.39 29.88 -52.25
C VAL A 264 58.38 29.89 -51.10
N GLU A 265 59.51 30.56 -51.30
CA GLU A 265 60.62 30.61 -50.36
C GLU A 265 61.04 32.05 -50.12
N VAL A 266 61.33 32.37 -48.85
CA VAL A 266 61.92 33.66 -48.49
C VAL A 266 63.40 33.64 -48.87
N LEU A 267 63.86 34.69 -49.53
CA LEU A 267 65.25 34.82 -49.96
C LEU A 267 65.99 35.81 -49.06
N PRO A 268 67.30 35.61 -48.84
CA PRO A 268 68.14 36.60 -48.18
C PRO A 268 68.27 37.86 -49.04
N GLU A 269 68.64 38.98 -48.40
CA GLU A 269 68.89 40.23 -49.09
C GLU A 269 70.06 40.09 -50.08
N LYS A 270 69.84 40.53 -51.31
CA LYS A 270 70.80 40.40 -52.42
C LYS A 270 70.56 41.50 -53.44
N GLU A 271 71.61 41.92 -54.16
CA GLU A 271 71.51 42.92 -55.24
C GLU A 271 70.87 44.26 -54.79
N GLY A 272 71.07 44.65 -53.53
CA GLY A 272 70.50 45.88 -52.96
C GLY A 272 68.98 45.85 -52.75
N LYS A 273 68.34 44.68 -52.89
CA LYS A 273 66.91 44.49 -52.62
C LYS A 273 66.70 43.78 -51.29
N ARG A 274 65.74 44.29 -50.52
CA ARG A 274 65.29 43.73 -49.25
C ARG A 274 63.94 43.04 -49.41
N CYS A 275 63.49 42.36 -48.36
CA CYS A 275 62.17 41.72 -48.31
C CYS A 275 61.91 40.81 -49.52
N MET A 276 62.94 40.05 -49.88
CA MET A 276 62.98 39.20 -51.06
C MET A 276 62.28 37.86 -50.82
N PHE A 277 61.64 37.33 -51.85
CA PHE A 277 61.10 35.97 -51.90
C PHE A 277 61.09 35.47 -53.34
N CYS A 278 60.90 34.17 -53.54
CA CYS A 278 60.71 33.62 -54.87
C CYS A 278 59.60 32.59 -54.93
N VAL A 279 58.99 32.48 -56.10
CA VAL A 279 58.08 31.38 -56.44
C VAL A 279 58.82 30.48 -57.41
N LYS A 280 59.09 29.24 -56.98
CA LYS A 280 59.66 28.20 -57.82
C LYS A 280 58.53 27.42 -58.45
N THR A 281 58.56 27.33 -59.77
CA THR A 281 57.73 26.43 -60.58
C THR A 281 58.60 25.31 -61.12
N LEU A 282 58.00 24.29 -61.76
CA LEU A 282 58.76 23.20 -62.39
C LEU A 282 59.79 23.68 -63.42
N THR A 283 59.48 24.76 -64.12
CA THR A 283 60.28 25.25 -65.26
C THR A 283 61.13 26.47 -64.90
N LYS A 284 60.74 27.23 -63.87
CA LYS A 284 61.29 28.57 -63.64
C LYS A 284 61.14 29.06 -62.20
N THR A 285 62.14 29.81 -61.75
CA THR A 285 62.11 30.56 -60.49
C THR A 285 61.85 32.04 -60.76
N TYR A 286 60.85 32.59 -60.07
CA TYR A 286 60.46 33.99 -60.15
C TYR A 286 60.88 34.71 -58.88
N GLU A 287 61.94 35.51 -58.95
CA GLU A 287 62.41 36.35 -57.83
C GLU A 287 61.62 37.66 -57.76
N MET A 288 61.16 37.98 -56.55
CA MET A 288 60.34 39.15 -56.23
C MET A 288 60.83 39.83 -54.94
N SER A 289 60.57 41.13 -54.83
CA SER A 289 60.87 41.95 -53.64
C SER A 289 59.64 42.75 -53.28
N ALA A 290 59.21 42.63 -52.02
CA ALA A 290 58.12 43.41 -51.47
C ALA A 290 58.62 44.74 -50.89
N PRO A 291 57.75 45.75 -50.73
CA PRO A 291 58.12 47.04 -50.12
C PRO A 291 58.63 46.91 -48.68
N ASP A 292 58.04 45.99 -47.90
CA ASP A 292 58.35 45.79 -46.49
C ASP A 292 58.18 44.33 -46.06
N THR A 293 58.61 44.02 -44.82
CA THR A 293 58.57 42.67 -44.24
C THR A 293 57.15 42.15 -44.05
N LYS A 294 56.20 43.04 -43.74
CA LYS A 294 54.78 42.68 -43.53
C LYS A 294 54.17 42.24 -44.85
N GLN A 295 54.30 43.05 -45.90
CA GLN A 295 53.84 42.73 -47.25
C GLN A 295 54.51 41.47 -47.80
N ARG A 296 55.82 41.28 -47.57
CA ARG A 296 56.48 40.02 -47.93
C ARG A 296 55.78 38.82 -47.29
N GLN A 297 55.52 38.89 -45.98
CA GLN A 297 54.87 37.80 -45.26
C GLN A 297 53.43 37.57 -45.75
N GLU A 298 52.67 38.62 -46.01
CA GLU A 298 51.32 38.51 -46.56
C GLU A 298 51.33 37.87 -47.95
N TRP A 299 52.26 38.27 -48.82
CA TRP A 299 52.41 37.69 -50.16
C TRP A 299 52.83 36.23 -50.13
N THR A 300 53.84 35.87 -49.32
CA THR A 300 54.26 34.47 -49.20
C THR A 300 53.14 33.60 -48.62
N THR A 301 52.42 34.08 -47.60
CA THR A 301 51.28 33.36 -47.00
C THR A 301 50.11 33.21 -47.97
N ALA A 302 49.81 34.26 -48.75
CA ALA A 302 48.76 34.23 -49.78
C ALA A 302 49.11 33.24 -50.90
N ILE A 303 50.34 33.24 -51.38
CA ILE A 303 50.81 32.30 -52.42
C ILE A 303 50.81 30.86 -51.89
N GLN A 304 51.24 30.62 -50.65
CA GLN A 304 51.12 29.30 -50.01
C GLN A 304 49.67 28.84 -49.93
N THR A 305 48.75 29.75 -49.62
CA THR A 305 47.32 29.47 -49.59
C THR A 305 46.79 29.12 -50.98
N ALA A 306 47.18 29.85 -52.03
CA ALA A 306 46.82 29.53 -53.40
C ALA A 306 47.33 28.15 -53.83
N ILE A 307 48.59 27.83 -53.53
CA ILE A 307 49.17 26.49 -53.81
C ILE A 307 48.39 25.40 -53.06
N ARG A 308 48.05 25.61 -51.77
CA ARG A 308 47.24 24.66 -51.00
C ARG A 308 45.86 24.45 -51.63
N LEU A 309 45.18 25.50 -52.06
CA LEU A 309 43.90 25.38 -52.76
C LEU A 309 44.02 24.56 -54.04
N CYS A 310 45.10 24.74 -54.82
CA CYS A 310 45.39 23.91 -55.99
C CYS A 310 45.56 22.44 -55.63
N VAL A 311 46.30 22.13 -54.56
CA VAL A 311 46.52 20.75 -54.09
C VAL A 311 45.20 20.10 -53.63
N GLU A 312 44.35 20.86 -52.95
CA GLU A 312 43.04 20.41 -52.49
C GLU A 312 41.97 20.38 -53.61
N GLY A 313 42.31 20.83 -54.83
CA GLY A 313 41.37 20.90 -55.96
C GLY A 313 40.28 21.96 -55.80
N LYS A 314 40.48 22.96 -54.92
CA LYS A 314 39.51 24.00 -54.61
C LYS A 314 39.64 25.19 -55.55
N LYS A 315 38.52 25.65 -56.09
CA LYS A 315 38.45 26.75 -57.07
C LYS A 315 38.38 28.15 -56.46
N SER A 316 38.01 28.27 -55.18
CA SER A 316 37.85 29.57 -54.49
C SER A 316 38.12 29.43 -53.00
N LEU A 317 38.91 30.37 -52.46
CA LEU A 317 39.17 30.46 -51.01
C LEU A 317 37.90 30.78 -50.23
N HIS A 318 37.14 31.77 -50.70
CA HIS A 318 35.96 32.27 -49.96
C HIS A 318 34.79 31.30 -50.00
N LYS A 319 34.68 30.47 -51.04
CA LYS A 319 33.69 29.38 -51.04
C LYS A 319 34.02 28.31 -49.99
N ASP A 320 35.28 27.91 -49.89
CA ASP A 320 35.73 26.96 -48.86
C ASP A 320 35.52 27.53 -47.45
N LEU A 321 35.86 28.81 -47.24
CA LEU A 321 35.63 29.48 -45.97
C LEU A 321 34.13 29.59 -45.64
N LYS A 322 33.29 29.91 -46.62
CA LYS A 322 31.82 29.94 -46.45
C LYS A 322 31.29 28.56 -46.06
N LEU A 323 31.71 27.51 -46.75
CA LEU A 323 31.30 26.14 -46.46
C LEU A 323 31.70 25.74 -45.03
N ARG A 324 32.95 26.02 -44.62
CA ARG A 324 33.41 25.77 -43.26
C ARG A 324 32.61 26.52 -42.21
N ARG A 325 32.24 27.79 -42.45
CA ARG A 325 31.39 28.55 -41.53
C ARG A 325 29.99 27.95 -41.41
N ARG A 326 29.43 27.45 -42.53
CA ARG A 326 28.15 26.74 -42.54
C ARG A 326 28.23 25.42 -41.76
N GLU A 327 29.25 24.61 -42.00
CA GLU A 327 29.47 23.35 -41.27
C GLU A 327 29.62 23.59 -39.75
N GLN A 328 30.36 24.63 -39.35
CA GLN A 328 30.48 25.02 -37.94
C GLN A 328 29.15 25.46 -37.33
N ARG A 329 28.29 26.16 -38.08
CA ARG A 329 26.94 26.52 -37.63
C ARG A 329 26.09 25.27 -37.42
N GLU A 330 26.03 24.40 -38.41
CA GLU A 330 25.27 23.15 -38.32
C GLU A 330 25.75 22.26 -37.17
N GLU A 331 27.07 22.21 -36.92
CA GLU A 331 27.62 21.49 -35.78
C GLU A 331 27.24 22.12 -34.44
N ARG A 332 27.26 23.46 -34.33
CA ARG A 332 26.80 24.18 -33.12
C ARG A 332 25.32 23.91 -32.85
N GLU A 333 24.47 23.97 -33.88
CA GLU A 333 23.04 23.66 -33.79
C GLU A 333 22.82 22.21 -33.35
N ARG A 334 23.49 21.23 -33.98
CA ARG A 334 23.42 19.82 -33.57
C ARG A 334 23.83 19.59 -32.12
N ARG A 335 24.87 20.29 -31.66
CA ARG A 335 25.31 20.23 -30.24
C ARG A 335 24.28 20.87 -29.31
N HIS A 336 23.61 21.93 -29.75
CA HIS A 336 22.55 22.58 -28.96
C HIS A 336 21.33 21.67 -28.85
N THR A 337 20.83 21.15 -29.97
CA THR A 337 19.68 20.23 -29.99
C THR A 337 19.96 18.97 -29.17
N ALA A 338 21.16 18.39 -29.29
CA ALA A 338 21.55 17.24 -28.48
C ALA A 338 21.55 17.54 -26.96
N LYS A 339 22.02 18.73 -26.56
CA LYS A 339 21.95 19.17 -25.15
C LYS A 339 20.52 19.42 -24.68
N GLU A 340 19.67 19.98 -25.54
CA GLU A 340 18.26 20.18 -25.22
C GLU A 340 17.52 18.86 -25.07
N GLU A 341 17.75 17.89 -25.97
CA GLU A 341 17.23 16.53 -25.90
C GLU A 341 17.73 15.81 -24.63
N GLU A 342 19.02 15.92 -24.29
CA GLU A 342 19.58 15.38 -23.05
C GLU A 342 18.92 16.00 -21.82
N LEU A 343 18.75 17.32 -21.80
CA LEU A 343 18.09 18.04 -20.71
C LEU A 343 16.60 17.67 -20.60
N GLN A 344 15.92 17.42 -21.72
CA GLN A 344 14.54 16.92 -21.73
C GLN A 344 14.49 15.49 -21.17
N SER A 345 15.41 14.61 -21.58
CA SER A 345 15.50 13.25 -21.05
C SER A 345 15.78 13.23 -19.54
N LEU A 346 16.67 14.11 -19.05
CA LEU A 346 16.94 14.25 -17.62
C LEU A 346 15.71 14.73 -16.85
N ARG A 347 14.95 15.67 -17.40
CA ARG A 347 13.68 16.13 -16.81
C ARG A 347 12.64 15.01 -16.73
N LEU A 348 12.52 14.17 -17.76
CA LEU A 348 11.63 13.01 -17.75
C LEU A 348 12.06 11.99 -16.68
N LEU A 349 13.36 11.69 -16.58
CA LEU A 349 13.88 10.79 -15.56
C LEU A 349 13.67 11.33 -14.13
N GLN A 350 13.83 12.64 -13.93
CA GLN A 350 13.52 13.29 -12.66
C GLN A 350 12.03 13.15 -12.32
N TRP A 351 11.16 13.44 -13.28
CA TRP A 351 9.72 13.31 -13.12
C TRP A 351 9.30 11.86 -12.78
N GLU A 352 9.84 10.86 -13.47
CA GLU A 352 9.59 9.45 -13.15
C GLU A 352 10.08 9.08 -11.74
N ARG A 353 11.24 9.59 -11.33
CA ARG A 353 11.78 9.35 -9.98
C ARG A 353 10.89 9.96 -8.91
N GLU A 354 10.44 11.20 -9.09
CA GLU A 354 9.52 11.88 -8.18
C GLU A 354 8.18 11.16 -8.10
N SER A 355 7.64 10.71 -9.24
CA SER A 355 6.40 9.93 -9.27
C SER A 355 6.52 8.61 -8.51
N LYS A 356 7.62 7.86 -8.70
CA LYS A 356 7.90 6.63 -7.95
C LYS A 356 8.08 6.88 -6.44
N LEU A 357 8.74 7.97 -6.07
CA LEU A 357 8.89 8.35 -4.65
C LEU A 357 7.53 8.66 -4.01
N ALA A 358 6.66 9.41 -4.71
CA ALA A 358 5.30 9.70 -4.24
C ALA A 358 4.46 8.42 -4.09
N GLU A 359 4.59 7.46 -5.02
CA GLU A 359 3.91 6.16 -4.92
C GLU A 359 4.42 5.36 -3.70
N LEU A 360 5.74 5.33 -3.48
CA LEU A 360 6.33 4.67 -2.31
C LEU A 360 5.90 5.32 -0.99
N GLU A 361 5.83 6.66 -0.93
CA GLU A 361 5.32 7.38 0.24
C GLU A 361 3.86 7.02 0.53
N LEU A 362 3.01 6.97 -0.50
CA LEU A 362 1.62 6.55 -0.35
C LEU A 362 1.52 5.11 0.17
N LEU A 363 2.33 4.19 -0.38
CA LEU A 363 2.39 2.80 0.10
C LEU A 363 2.85 2.71 1.56
N GLN A 364 3.85 3.48 1.96
CA GLN A 364 4.31 3.53 3.35
C GLN A 364 3.20 4.02 4.30
N VAL A 365 2.48 5.07 3.92
CA VAL A 365 1.33 5.57 4.69
C VAL A 365 0.25 4.49 4.80
N CYS A 366 -0.09 3.79 3.72
CA CYS A 366 -1.06 2.69 3.75
C CYS A 366 -0.60 1.53 4.64
N VAL A 367 0.68 1.17 4.61
CA VAL A 367 1.24 0.11 5.48
C VAL A 367 1.15 0.52 6.95
N GLU A 368 1.54 1.75 7.28
CA GLU A 368 1.46 2.24 8.66
C GLU A 368 0.01 2.33 9.16
N GLN A 369 -0.92 2.77 8.31
CA GLN A 369 -2.36 2.73 8.62
C GLN A 369 -2.86 1.31 8.91
N LYS A 370 -2.49 0.32 8.07
CA LYS A 370 -2.84 -1.09 8.33
C LYS A 370 -2.24 -1.61 9.63
N ARG A 371 -1.01 -1.18 9.95
CA ARG A 371 -0.36 -1.53 11.22
C ARG A 371 -1.11 -0.96 12.42
N ILE A 372 -1.52 0.32 12.36
CA ILE A 372 -2.34 0.94 13.40
C ILE A 372 -3.68 0.20 13.56
N GLN A 373 -4.37 -0.08 12.45
CA GLN A 373 -5.62 -0.85 12.47
C GLN A 373 -5.44 -2.24 13.10
N HIS A 374 -4.34 -2.94 12.79
CA HIS A 374 -4.04 -4.24 13.40
C HIS A 374 -3.82 -4.12 14.92
N VAL A 375 -3.09 -3.09 15.37
CA VAL A 375 -2.86 -2.83 16.81
C VAL A 375 -4.17 -2.51 17.52
N GLU A 376 -5.04 -1.68 16.94
CA GLU A 376 -6.35 -1.37 17.50
C GLU A 376 -7.25 -2.62 17.57
N LEU A 377 -7.26 -3.44 16.51
CA LEU A 377 -8.00 -4.70 16.50
C LEU A 377 -7.49 -5.65 17.59
N GLN A 378 -6.17 -5.75 17.76
CA GLN A 378 -5.58 -6.58 18.81
C GLN A 378 -5.93 -6.09 20.22
N ARG A 379 -5.94 -4.76 20.43
CA ARG A 379 -6.35 -4.15 21.70
C ARG A 379 -7.81 -4.42 22.02
N THR A 380 -8.71 -4.20 21.05
CA THR A 380 -10.15 -4.45 21.23
C THR A 380 -10.44 -5.93 21.51
N LEU A 381 -9.71 -6.85 20.86
CA LEU A 381 -9.82 -8.28 21.16
C LEU A 381 -9.36 -8.62 22.58
N GLN A 382 -8.26 -8.02 23.05
CA GLN A 382 -7.80 -8.18 24.44
C GLN A 382 -8.81 -7.64 25.44
N GLU A 383 -9.39 -6.47 25.19
CA GLU A 383 -10.45 -5.89 26.04
C GLU A 383 -11.67 -6.82 26.11
N GLN A 384 -12.10 -7.39 24.98
CA GLN A 384 -13.21 -8.36 24.95
C GLN A 384 -12.89 -9.65 25.70
N LEU A 385 -11.66 -10.16 25.58
CA LEU A 385 -11.21 -11.34 26.33
C LEU A 385 -11.23 -11.07 27.83
N GLN A 386 -10.69 -9.92 28.26
CA GLN A 386 -10.69 -9.53 29.68
C GLN A 386 -12.12 -9.39 30.22
N GLN A 387 -13.02 -8.72 29.48
CA GLN A 387 -14.43 -8.62 29.86
C GLN A 387 -15.10 -9.99 29.96
N ALA A 388 -14.80 -10.91 29.05
CA ALA A 388 -15.32 -12.28 29.09
C ALA A 388 -14.78 -13.07 30.29
N GLU A 389 -13.51 -12.89 30.66
CA GLU A 389 -12.90 -13.47 31.86
C GLU A 389 -13.53 -12.92 33.14
N GLU A 390 -13.71 -11.60 33.23
CA GLU A 390 -14.38 -10.94 34.36
C GLU A 390 -15.84 -11.40 34.48
N ALA A 391 -16.57 -11.52 33.37
CA ALA A 391 -17.93 -12.06 33.36
C ALA A 391 -17.96 -13.52 33.81
N ARG A 392 -17.01 -14.36 33.37
CA ARG A 392 -16.88 -15.75 33.85
C ARG A 392 -16.58 -15.81 35.35
N ALA A 393 -15.68 -14.97 35.86
CA ALA A 393 -15.36 -14.90 37.28
C ALA A 393 -16.57 -14.44 38.11
N SER A 394 -17.33 -13.47 37.62
CA SER A 394 -18.58 -13.00 38.23
C SER A 394 -19.62 -14.12 38.30
N ILE A 395 -19.86 -14.83 37.19
CA ILE A 395 -20.77 -15.99 37.15
C ILE A 395 -20.29 -17.09 38.10
N GLN A 396 -18.99 -17.38 38.15
CA GLN A 396 -18.42 -18.36 39.08
C GLN A 396 -18.65 -17.96 40.54
N ALA A 397 -18.49 -16.68 40.89
CA ALA A 397 -18.77 -16.17 42.23
C ALA A 397 -20.28 -16.28 42.57
N GLU A 398 -21.17 -15.94 41.64
CA GLU A 398 -22.62 -16.09 41.82
C GLU A 398 -23.01 -17.57 42.02
N MET A 399 -22.44 -18.48 41.20
CA MET A 399 -22.64 -19.92 41.36
C MET A 399 -22.16 -20.39 42.73
N ALA A 400 -20.98 -19.96 43.20
CA ALA A 400 -20.47 -20.33 44.52
C ALA A 400 -21.39 -19.84 45.66
N LEU A 401 -21.95 -18.62 45.55
CA LEU A 401 -22.93 -18.12 46.52
C LEU A 401 -24.21 -18.97 46.52
N LYS A 402 -24.73 -19.30 45.33
CA LYS A 402 -25.88 -20.20 45.19
C LYS A 402 -25.59 -21.58 45.74
N ASP A 403 -24.40 -22.13 45.52
CA ASP A 403 -23.97 -23.42 46.08
C ASP A 403 -24.00 -23.38 47.61
N VAL A 404 -23.43 -22.33 48.23
CA VAL A 404 -23.51 -22.14 49.69
C VAL A 404 -24.96 -22.03 50.18
N GLU A 405 -25.81 -21.31 49.46
CA GLU A 405 -27.23 -21.18 49.81
C GLU A 405 -27.98 -22.51 49.70
N THR A 406 -27.78 -23.26 48.61
CA THR A 406 -28.36 -24.60 48.46
C THR A 406 -27.84 -25.56 49.53
N GLU A 407 -26.59 -25.42 49.97
CA GLU A 407 -26.03 -26.24 51.03
C GLU A 407 -26.62 -25.90 52.40
N ARG A 408 -26.90 -24.62 52.66
CA ARG A 408 -27.69 -24.18 53.82
C ARG A 408 -29.11 -24.73 53.77
N GLN A 409 -29.77 -24.66 52.62
CA GLN A 409 -31.10 -25.26 52.43
C GLN A 409 -31.07 -26.78 52.69
N ARG A 410 -30.06 -27.49 52.17
CA ARG A 410 -29.86 -28.92 52.45
C ARG A 410 -29.62 -29.21 53.94
N ARG A 411 -28.85 -28.37 54.65
CA ARG A 411 -28.70 -28.50 56.11
C ARG A 411 -30.02 -28.33 56.82
N ARG A 412 -30.82 -27.33 56.44
CA ARG A 412 -32.13 -27.09 57.03
C ARG A 412 -33.09 -28.25 56.80
N ILE A 413 -33.09 -28.83 55.60
CA ILE A 413 -33.89 -30.03 55.31
C ILE A 413 -33.46 -31.18 56.22
N ARG A 414 -32.16 -31.44 56.36
CA ARG A 414 -31.66 -32.49 57.28
C ARG A 414 -32.05 -32.25 58.74
N GLU A 415 -31.98 -31.01 59.22
CA GLU A 415 -32.44 -30.66 60.58
C GLU A 415 -33.93 -30.94 60.76
N LEU A 416 -34.76 -30.60 59.75
CA LEU A 416 -36.19 -30.88 59.76
C LEU A 416 -36.48 -32.38 59.71
N GLU A 417 -35.74 -33.15 58.91
CA GLU A 417 -35.83 -34.62 58.87
C GLU A 417 -35.47 -35.24 60.22
N VAL A 418 -34.41 -34.77 60.89
CA VAL A 418 -34.04 -35.23 62.23
C VAL A 418 -35.12 -34.89 63.25
N MET A 419 -35.70 -33.68 63.19
CA MET A 419 -36.80 -33.29 64.07
C MET A 419 -38.05 -34.14 63.83
N GLN A 420 -38.38 -34.44 62.58
CA GLN A 420 -39.46 -35.34 62.23
C GLN A 420 -39.24 -36.72 62.84
N LEU A 421 -38.02 -37.27 62.75
CA LEU A 421 -37.70 -38.57 63.33
C LEU A 421 -37.85 -38.59 64.86
N HIS A 422 -37.45 -37.52 65.55
CA HIS A 422 -37.69 -37.39 66.99
C HIS A 422 -39.17 -37.28 67.34
N LEU A 423 -39.97 -36.58 66.52
CA LEU A 423 -41.42 -36.50 66.70
C LEU A 423 -42.09 -37.86 66.47
N GLU A 424 -41.63 -38.62 65.48
CA GLU A 424 -42.08 -39.99 65.24
C GLU A 424 -41.72 -40.93 66.40
N GLU A 425 -40.52 -40.80 66.97
CA GLU A 425 -40.13 -41.56 68.17
C GLU A 425 -40.97 -41.19 69.39
N ALA A 426 -41.23 -39.90 69.62
CA ALA A 426 -42.10 -39.44 70.70
C ALA A 426 -43.55 -39.94 70.53
N LEU A 427 -44.07 -39.93 69.30
CA LEU A 427 -45.38 -40.50 68.98
C LEU A 427 -45.41 -42.00 69.25
N HIS A 428 -44.36 -42.75 68.88
CA HIS A 428 -44.25 -44.17 69.20
C HIS A 428 -44.17 -44.42 70.72
N GLN A 429 -43.51 -43.54 71.47
CA GLN A 429 -43.47 -43.62 72.93
C GLN A 429 -44.85 -43.37 73.54
N GLU A 430 -45.61 -42.39 73.07
CA GLU A 430 -46.99 -42.15 73.51
C GLU A 430 -47.89 -43.35 73.19
N MET A 431 -47.76 -43.92 71.99
CA MET A 431 -48.49 -45.13 71.61
C MET A 431 -48.17 -46.32 72.51
N ARG A 432 -46.90 -46.55 72.85
CA ARG A 432 -46.51 -47.61 73.80
C ARG A 432 -47.06 -47.35 75.19
N ALA A 433 -47.00 -46.12 75.68
CA ALA A 433 -47.57 -45.75 76.97
C ALA A 433 -49.09 -46.01 77.03
N ARG A 434 -49.84 -45.69 75.96
CA ARG A 434 -51.27 -46.04 75.87
C ARG A 434 -51.51 -47.54 75.84
N GLN A 435 -50.69 -48.31 75.10
CA GLN A 435 -50.79 -49.78 75.10
C GLN A 435 -50.51 -50.36 76.49
N ASP A 436 -49.52 -49.83 77.21
CA ASP A 436 -49.23 -50.24 78.58
C ASP A 436 -50.39 -49.90 79.53
N GLU A 437 -51.01 -48.71 79.40
CA GLU A 437 -52.23 -48.37 80.13
C GLU A 437 -53.37 -49.36 79.85
N GLU A 438 -53.61 -49.72 78.58
CA GLU A 438 -54.60 -50.74 78.20
C GLU A 438 -54.28 -52.11 78.84
N VAL A 439 -53.01 -52.50 78.90
CA VAL A 439 -52.57 -53.73 79.58
C VAL A 439 -52.81 -53.65 81.09
N TYR A 440 -52.58 -52.50 81.73
CA TYR A 440 -52.88 -52.30 83.14
C TYR A 440 -54.39 -52.38 83.42
N PHE A 441 -55.24 -51.80 82.57
CA PHE A 441 -56.70 -51.93 82.69
C PHE A 441 -57.15 -53.40 82.58
N LEU A 442 -56.59 -54.16 81.63
CA LEU A 442 -56.87 -55.59 81.49
C LEU A 442 -56.34 -56.44 82.65
N ALA A 443 -55.21 -56.08 83.24
CA ALA A 443 -54.67 -56.74 84.43
C ALA A 443 -55.53 -56.45 85.67
N GLN A 444 -56.00 -55.21 85.84
CA GLN A 444 -56.92 -54.84 86.91
C GLN A 444 -58.25 -55.60 86.80
N ALA A 445 -58.81 -55.75 85.60
CA ALA A 445 -60.02 -56.54 85.39
C ALA A 445 -59.83 -58.02 85.76
N ARG A 446 -58.65 -58.61 85.46
CA ARG A 446 -58.32 -59.99 85.86
C ARG A 446 -58.21 -60.16 87.38
N LEU A 447 -57.58 -59.21 88.07
CA LEU A 447 -57.48 -59.25 89.54
C LEU A 447 -58.86 -59.15 90.21
N LEU A 448 -59.77 -58.33 89.68
CA LEU A 448 -61.13 -58.24 90.19
C LEU A 448 -61.92 -59.56 90.02
N VAL A 449 -61.70 -60.28 88.91
CA VAL A 449 -62.29 -61.61 88.71
C VAL A 449 -61.71 -62.63 89.69
N GLU A 450 -60.39 -62.63 89.89
CA GLU A 450 -59.75 -63.50 90.89
C GLU A 450 -60.21 -63.19 92.33
N GLU A 451 -60.46 -61.93 92.66
CA GLU A 451 -61.05 -61.53 93.94
C GLU A 451 -62.49 -62.05 94.10
N GLU A 452 -63.31 -61.96 93.05
CA GLU A 452 -64.68 -62.47 93.07
C GLU A 452 -64.72 -64.01 93.24
N GLU A 453 -63.83 -64.73 92.55
CA GLU A 453 -63.70 -66.19 92.68
C GLU A 453 -63.22 -66.61 94.09
N LYS A 454 -62.24 -65.89 94.66
CA LYS A 454 -61.79 -66.14 96.04
C LYS A 454 -62.86 -65.82 97.07
N MET A 455 -63.67 -64.79 96.84
CA MET A 455 -64.81 -64.46 97.71
C MET A 455 -65.90 -65.54 97.66
N LYS A 456 -66.20 -66.08 96.47
CA LYS A 456 -67.10 -67.25 96.33
C LYS A 456 -66.55 -68.49 97.05
N ALA A 457 -65.25 -68.76 96.95
CA ALA A 457 -64.62 -69.87 97.65
C ALA A 457 -64.66 -69.70 99.17
N LEU A 458 -64.47 -68.48 99.69
CA LEU A 458 -64.58 -68.18 101.12
C LEU A 458 -66.01 -68.32 101.63
N LEU A 459 -67.01 -67.89 100.86
CA LEU A 459 -68.43 -68.07 101.22
C LEU A 459 -68.82 -69.55 101.24
N ALA A 460 -68.34 -70.35 100.28
CA ALA A 460 -68.57 -71.80 100.28
C ALA A 460 -67.92 -72.48 101.50
N LEU A 461 -66.71 -72.06 101.87
CA LEU A 461 -66.02 -72.56 103.07
C LEU A 461 -66.75 -72.14 104.36
N GLN A 462 -67.33 -70.93 104.39
CA GLN A 462 -68.15 -70.46 105.50
C GLN A 462 -69.44 -71.28 105.64
N GLU A 463 -70.16 -71.57 104.54
CA GLU A 463 -71.32 -72.46 104.55
C GLU A 463 -70.96 -73.87 105.04
N GLU A 464 -69.82 -74.40 104.60
CA GLU A 464 -69.34 -75.73 105.02
C GLU A 464 -69.00 -75.76 106.52
N GLN A 465 -68.40 -74.68 107.05
CA GLN A 465 -68.15 -74.51 108.49
C GLN A 465 -69.46 -74.36 109.30
N GLU A 466 -70.44 -73.61 108.81
CA GLU A 466 -71.75 -73.48 109.48
C GLU A 466 -72.50 -74.81 109.53
N GLN A 467 -72.44 -75.60 108.45
CA GLN A 467 -72.99 -76.97 108.42
C GLN A 467 -72.28 -77.89 109.42
N TYR A 468 -70.96 -77.75 109.58
CA TYR A 468 -70.19 -78.50 110.58
C TYR A 468 -70.59 -78.12 112.02
N ILE A 469 -70.79 -76.83 112.29
CA ILE A 469 -71.24 -76.33 113.61
C ILE A 469 -72.65 -76.84 113.92
N LEU A 470 -73.57 -76.81 112.96
CA LEU A 470 -74.92 -77.36 113.10
C LEU A 470 -74.92 -78.87 113.38
N LYS A 471 -74.04 -79.63 112.71
CA LYS A 471 -73.87 -81.07 112.95
C LYS A 471 -73.35 -81.36 114.36
N THR A 472 -72.34 -80.60 114.80
CA THR A 472 -71.77 -80.70 116.16
C THR A 472 -72.77 -80.32 117.25
N GLN A 473 -73.66 -79.34 116.97
CA GLN A 473 -74.73 -78.94 117.89
C GLN A 473 -75.84 -79.99 118.02
N ARG A 474 -76.18 -80.72 116.94
CA ARG A 474 -77.14 -81.84 116.98
C ARG A 474 -76.60 -83.02 117.79
N GLU A 475 -75.35 -83.41 117.58
CA GLU A 475 -74.68 -84.47 118.39
C GLU A 475 -74.65 -84.10 119.88
N LYS A 476 -74.43 -82.81 120.21
CA LYS A 476 -74.47 -82.32 121.60
C LYS A 476 -75.88 -82.33 122.22
N GLN A 477 -76.94 -82.16 121.42
CA GLN A 477 -78.33 -82.25 121.91
C GLN A 477 -78.76 -83.70 122.16
N GLU A 478 -78.35 -84.64 121.30
CA GLU A 478 -78.62 -86.07 121.47
C GLU A 478 -77.95 -86.63 122.73
N LEU A 479 -76.66 -86.30 122.96
CA LEU A 479 -75.94 -86.67 124.18
C LEU A 479 -76.55 -86.06 125.46
N ARG A 480 -77.18 -84.89 125.38
CA ARG A 480 -77.88 -84.26 126.51
C ARG A 480 -79.21 -84.95 126.83
N GLN A 481 -79.94 -85.41 125.82
CA GLN A 481 -81.17 -86.17 126.00
C GLN A 481 -80.89 -87.57 126.59
N GLU A 482 -79.78 -88.21 126.20
CA GLU A 482 -79.30 -89.44 126.84
C GLU A 482 -78.90 -89.24 128.31
N MET A 483 -78.31 -88.09 128.66
CA MET A 483 -77.96 -87.75 130.05
C MET A 483 -79.21 -87.54 130.94
N VAL A 484 -80.25 -86.89 130.43
CA VAL A 484 -81.50 -86.64 131.19
C VAL A 484 -82.28 -87.93 131.42
N THR A 485 -82.37 -88.80 130.41
CA THR A 485 -83.03 -90.11 130.55
C THR A 485 -82.28 -91.02 131.51
N LYS A 486 -80.94 -91.00 131.51
CA LYS A 486 -80.12 -91.72 132.50
C LYS A 486 -80.24 -91.15 133.92
N SER A 487 -80.42 -89.84 134.10
CA SER A 487 -80.59 -89.25 135.45
C SER A 487 -81.98 -89.54 136.03
N GLN A 488 -83.03 -89.52 135.22
CA GLN A 488 -84.40 -89.87 135.64
C GLN A 488 -84.50 -91.34 136.07
N ALA A 489 -83.84 -92.26 135.35
CA ALA A 489 -83.74 -93.66 135.75
C ALA A 489 -82.99 -93.87 137.08
N LEU A 490 -82.04 -92.98 137.41
CA LEU A 490 -81.26 -93.03 138.65
C LEU A 490 -82.08 -92.55 139.86
N GLU A 491 -82.89 -91.49 139.70
CA GLU A 491 -83.78 -90.98 140.75
C GLU A 491 -84.92 -91.95 141.09
N GLU A 492 -85.50 -92.63 140.09
CA GLU A 492 -86.51 -93.67 140.33
C GLU A 492 -85.95 -94.87 141.10
N ALA A 493 -84.69 -95.26 140.82
CA ALA A 493 -83.99 -96.32 141.56
C ALA A 493 -83.68 -95.91 143.02
N GLN A 494 -83.37 -94.63 143.27
CA GLN A 494 -83.17 -94.10 144.63
C GLN A 494 -84.48 -94.05 145.43
N HIS A 495 -85.59 -93.67 144.80
CA HIS A 495 -86.89 -93.62 145.46
C HIS A 495 -87.42 -95.03 145.82
N GLN A 496 -87.14 -96.03 144.99
CA GLN A 496 -87.39 -97.46 145.31
C GLN A 496 -86.56 -97.93 146.51
N LEU A 497 -85.31 -97.50 146.63
CA LEU A 497 -84.41 -97.86 147.74
C LEU A 497 -84.88 -97.24 149.08
N GLU A 498 -85.40 -96.02 149.06
CA GLU A 498 -85.96 -95.37 150.27
C GLU A 498 -87.25 -96.03 150.75
N LYS A 499 -88.11 -96.49 149.84
CA LYS A 499 -89.31 -97.29 150.20
C LYS A 499 -88.93 -98.61 150.88
N VAL A 500 -87.89 -99.30 150.40
CA VAL A 500 -87.40 -100.54 151.01
C VAL A 500 -86.76 -100.27 152.38
N ARG A 501 -86.04 -99.16 152.54
CA ARG A 501 -85.45 -98.75 153.83
C ARG A 501 -86.53 -98.36 154.86
N ALA A 502 -87.59 -97.67 154.45
CA ALA A 502 -88.73 -97.37 155.31
C ALA A 502 -89.52 -98.63 155.71
N SER A 503 -89.65 -99.61 154.80
CA SER A 503 -90.28 -100.90 155.12
C SER A 503 -89.44 -101.74 156.07
N ARG A 504 -88.11 -101.74 155.92
CA ARG A 504 -87.18 -102.38 156.85
C ARG A 504 -87.25 -101.75 158.24
N HIS A 505 -87.31 -100.43 158.32
CA HIS A 505 -87.37 -99.74 159.61
C HIS A 505 -88.68 -100.03 160.39
N ARG A 506 -89.80 -100.22 159.69
CA ARG A 506 -91.05 -100.72 160.30
C ARG A 506 -90.93 -102.17 160.77
N MET A 507 -90.33 -103.03 159.96
CA MET A 507 -90.12 -104.45 160.31
C MET A 507 -89.20 -104.62 161.52
N ASP A 508 -88.15 -103.80 161.62
CA ASP A 508 -87.22 -103.81 162.76
C ASP A 508 -87.90 -103.34 164.06
N GLN A 509 -88.85 -102.39 163.98
CA GLN A 509 -89.69 -101.98 165.12
C GLN A 509 -90.67 -103.09 165.54
N ASP A 510 -91.20 -103.86 164.59
CA ASP A 510 -92.06 -105.02 164.84
C ASP A 510 -91.27 -106.20 165.42
N ILE A 511 -90.02 -106.42 165.01
CA ILE A 511 -89.11 -107.41 165.62
C ILE A 511 -88.76 -107.00 167.05
N ALA A 512 -88.53 -105.71 167.32
CA ALA A 512 -88.32 -105.19 168.67
C ALA A 512 -89.56 -105.34 169.57
N ALA A 513 -90.78 -105.38 168.99
CA ALA A 513 -92.02 -105.69 169.70
C ALA A 513 -92.24 -107.20 169.88
N ALA A 514 -91.89 -108.02 168.88
CA ALA A 514 -91.99 -109.47 168.91
C ALA A 514 -90.99 -110.11 169.87
N GLN A 515 -89.76 -109.59 169.97
CA GLN A 515 -88.78 -110.06 170.96
C GLN A 515 -89.17 -109.68 172.39
N ARG A 516 -89.85 -108.56 172.61
CA ARG A 516 -90.48 -108.23 173.90
C ARG A 516 -91.60 -109.20 174.26
N LYS A 517 -92.34 -109.73 173.27
CA LYS A 517 -93.34 -110.79 173.45
C LYS A 517 -92.73 -112.19 173.62
N LEU A 518 -91.58 -112.48 172.98
CA LEU A 518 -90.87 -113.75 173.16
C LEU A 518 -90.20 -113.85 174.55
N ARG A 519 -89.77 -112.71 175.11
CA ARG A 519 -89.39 -112.57 176.53
C ARG A 519 -90.56 -112.81 177.51
N HIS A 520 -91.78 -113.03 177.02
CA HIS A 520 -92.99 -113.36 177.82
C HIS A 520 -93.61 -114.72 177.50
N ALA A 521 -93.28 -115.36 176.36
CA ALA A 521 -94.12 -116.43 175.81
C ALA A 521 -93.61 -117.87 175.93
N SER A 522 -92.36 -118.17 176.26
CA SER A 522 -91.95 -119.59 176.35
C SER A 522 -90.99 -119.94 177.48
N THR A 523 -91.10 -119.17 178.57
CA THR A 523 -91.31 -119.69 179.93
C THR A 523 -92.55 -120.60 180.06
N SER A 524 -93.37 -120.67 179.01
CA SER A 524 -94.59 -121.46 178.95
C SER A 524 -94.45 -122.65 178.00
N VAL A 525 -94.58 -123.83 178.61
CA VAL A 525 -95.49 -124.87 178.10
C VAL A 525 -94.93 -125.59 176.87
N LYS A 526 -94.13 -126.64 177.06
CA LYS A 526 -94.52 -127.95 177.64
C LYS A 526 -95.78 -128.48 176.97
N HIS A 527 -95.77 -129.78 176.70
CA HIS A 527 -96.96 -130.57 176.39
C HIS A 527 -97.53 -130.35 174.98
N TRP A 528 -98.17 -131.41 174.50
CA TRP A 528 -98.95 -131.48 173.26
C TRP A 528 -98.15 -131.84 172.02
N ASN A 529 -97.53 -133.03 172.02
CA ASN A 529 -98.12 -134.32 171.56
C ASN A 529 -98.35 -134.37 170.05
N ILE A 530 -97.67 -135.29 169.35
CA ILE A 530 -98.11 -136.68 169.11
C ILE A 530 -99.47 -136.69 168.41
N GLN A 531 -99.53 -137.18 167.17
CA GLN A 531 -99.88 -138.57 166.92
C GLN A 531 -99.77 -138.84 165.43
N ARG A 532 -98.87 -139.79 165.18
CA ARG A 532 -98.80 -140.75 164.09
C ARG A 532 -99.22 -140.24 162.72
N ARG A 533 -98.23 -139.94 161.89
CA ARG A 533 -97.37 -140.94 161.18
C ARG A 533 -98.24 -141.78 160.25
N PRO A 534 -97.81 -142.04 159.00
CA PRO A 534 -96.41 -142.36 158.73
C PRO A 534 -95.87 -141.66 157.46
N SER A 535 -94.76 -140.91 157.52
CA SER A 535 -93.40 -141.38 157.81
C SER A 535 -92.91 -142.34 156.72
N LEU A 536 -91.78 -142.17 156.05
CA LEU A 536 -90.59 -141.32 156.18
C LEU A 536 -89.89 -141.44 154.82
N GLY A 537 -89.46 -140.34 154.20
CA GLY A 537 -88.06 -139.88 154.25
C GLY A 537 -87.36 -140.28 152.95
N SER A 538 -86.90 -139.41 152.06
CA SER A 538 -86.41 -138.04 152.20
C SER A 538 -86.72 -137.22 150.93
N SER A 539 -87.36 -136.08 151.06
CA SER A 539 -87.64 -135.11 149.99
C SER A 539 -87.87 -133.75 150.69
N GLY A 540 -87.47 -132.58 150.21
CA GLY A 540 -86.90 -132.12 148.94
C GLY A 540 -87.22 -130.62 148.85
N ILE A 541 -86.40 -129.81 148.16
CA ILE A 541 -86.83 -128.55 147.52
C ILE A 541 -86.00 -128.36 146.23
N PRO A 542 -86.58 -128.00 145.07
CA PRO A 542 -85.90 -127.97 143.77
C PRO A 542 -85.77 -126.56 143.12
N VAL A 543 -85.20 -126.57 141.89
CA VAL A 543 -85.26 -125.58 140.78
C VAL A 543 -84.15 -124.49 140.78
N VAL A 544 -83.02 -124.61 140.05
CA VAL A 544 -82.76 -124.50 138.57
C VAL A 544 -82.92 -123.03 138.09
N SER A 545 -82.00 -122.27 137.47
CA SER A 545 -80.63 -122.37 136.89
C SER A 545 -80.15 -120.93 136.54
N VAL A 546 -78.93 -120.73 135.95
CA VAL A 546 -78.46 -119.51 135.16
C VAL A 546 -77.71 -118.41 135.99
N PRO A 547 -76.76 -117.58 135.45
CA PRO A 547 -75.53 -117.82 134.66
C PRO A 547 -74.26 -116.99 135.07
N SER A 548 -73.20 -117.15 134.26
CA SER A 548 -71.82 -116.61 134.18
C SER A 548 -71.62 -115.08 134.08
N LEU A 549 -70.48 -114.53 134.56
CA LEU A 549 -69.83 -113.28 134.07
C LEU A 549 -68.34 -113.19 134.51
N ARG A 550 -67.45 -113.18 133.49
CA ARG A 550 -65.99 -112.98 133.48
C ARG A 550 -65.65 -111.48 133.57
N ASP A 551 -64.72 -111.04 134.40
CA ASP A 551 -63.26 -110.83 134.18
C ASP A 551 -62.93 -109.32 134.24
N PRO A 552 -61.66 -108.94 134.53
CA PRO A 552 -61.33 -107.69 135.20
C PRO A 552 -60.61 -106.63 134.32
N GLU A 553 -60.42 -105.45 134.93
CA GLU A 553 -59.24 -104.55 134.84
C GLU A 553 -58.93 -103.64 133.60
N LYS A 554 -58.70 -102.35 133.94
CA LYS A 554 -57.75 -101.32 133.41
C LYS A 554 -58.01 -100.70 132.02
N GLU A 555 -57.71 -99.43 131.71
CA GLU A 555 -57.25 -98.15 132.32
C GLU A 555 -57.36 -97.17 131.11
N LYS A 556 -57.88 -95.95 131.18
CA LYS A 556 -57.60 -94.80 132.07
C LYS A 556 -58.86 -94.05 132.49
#